data_AF-Q0DWJ9-F1
#
_entry.id   AF-Q0DWJ9-F1
#
_cell.length_a   1.000
_cell.length_b   1.000
_cell.length_c   1.000
_cell.angle_alpha   90.00
_cell.angle_beta   90.00
_cell.angle_gamma   90.00
#
_symmetry.space_group_name_H-M   'P 1'
#
loop_
_entity.id
_entity.type
_entity.pdbx_description
1 polymer ?
#
loop_
_entity_poly.entity_id
_entity_poly.type
_entity_poly.pdbx_seq_one_letter_code
_entity_poly.pdbx_strand_id
1 'polypeptide(L)'
;MSSNFEANNNNGEKQLVCVTGAGGFIGSWVVKELLIRGYHVRGTARDPADSKNAHLLELEGADQRLSLCRADVLDAASLRAAFSGCHGVFHVASPVSNDPDLVPVAVEGTRNVINAAADMGVRRVVFTSSYGAVHMNPSRSPDAVLDETCWSDYEFCRQTDNLYCCAKMMAEMTATEEAAKRGLELAVVVPSMTMGPMLQQTLNFSSNHVARYLMGTKKSYPNAVAAYVDVRDVARAHVLVYERPDARGRYLCIGTVLHRAELLRMLRDLFPQYPATAKCEDDGKPMAKPYKFSNQRLKDLGLEFTPLRKSLHEAVLCMQQKSHLPLIYPVPKHHVEFTVFRQKLESYLNSRALKSDDTFHSLDRPGQQCNTWATREGPSGKPL
;
A
#
# COMPACT_ATOMS: atom_id res chain seq x y z
N MET A 1 -16.37 -39.36 32.07
CA MET A 1 -15.03 -39.29 31.44
C MET A 1 -14.85 -37.86 30.95
N SER A 2 -14.27 -37.02 31.80
CA SER A 2 -14.00 -35.61 31.49
C SER A 2 -12.55 -35.52 31.07
N SER A 3 -12.28 -35.41 29.77
CA SER A 3 -10.93 -35.21 29.25
C SER A 3 -10.59 -33.72 29.32
N ASN A 4 -9.76 -33.37 30.29
CA ASN A 4 -9.04 -32.11 30.36
C ASN A 4 -8.26 -31.87 29.07
N PHE A 5 -8.65 -30.87 28.28
CA PHE A 5 -7.75 -30.26 27.31
C PHE A 5 -6.84 -29.32 28.09
N GLU A 6 -5.66 -29.82 28.45
CA GLU A 6 -4.58 -28.99 28.95
C GLU A 6 -4.19 -28.00 27.85
N ALA A 7 -4.33 -26.71 28.17
CA ALA A 7 -3.78 -25.62 27.38
C ALA A 7 -2.26 -25.79 27.37
N ASN A 8 -1.74 -26.23 26.22
CA ASN A 8 -0.31 -26.43 26.05
C ASN A 8 0.38 -25.06 26.08
N ASN A 9 1.01 -24.78 27.22
CA ASN A 9 1.75 -23.57 27.51
C ASN A 9 3.13 -23.67 26.84
N ASN A 10 3.20 -23.44 25.52
CA ASN A 10 4.46 -23.43 24.78
C ASN A 10 5.15 -22.06 24.93
N ASN A 11 6.18 -22.01 25.80
CA ASN A 11 7.32 -21.10 25.66
C ASN A 11 7.90 -21.24 24.24
N GLY A 12 8.20 -20.22 23.44
CA GLY A 12 7.99 -18.77 23.50
C GLY A 12 8.32 -18.11 22.14
N GLU A 13 8.36 -18.90 21.05
CA GLU A 13 8.62 -18.41 19.69
C GLU A 13 7.43 -18.69 18.77
N LYS A 14 6.94 -17.65 18.10
CA LYS A 14 5.88 -17.78 17.11
C LYS A 14 6.42 -18.45 15.84
N GLN A 15 5.52 -19.18 15.18
CA GLN A 15 5.79 -19.97 13.97
C GLN A 15 6.40 -19.15 12.83
N LEU A 16 7.12 -19.83 11.94
CA LEU A 16 7.56 -19.27 10.67
C LEU A 16 6.40 -19.21 9.67
N VAL A 17 6.18 -18.05 9.06
CA VAL A 17 5.21 -17.83 7.98
C VAL A 17 5.86 -17.17 6.77
N CYS A 18 5.33 -17.44 5.58
CA CYS A 18 5.81 -16.81 4.35
C CYS A 18 4.83 -15.76 3.84
N VAL A 19 5.33 -14.62 3.37
CA VAL A 19 4.53 -13.57 2.70
C VAL A 19 5.04 -13.40 1.27
N THR A 20 4.22 -13.78 0.30
CA THR A 20 4.57 -13.54 -1.11
C THR A 20 4.35 -12.07 -1.48
N GLY A 21 5.26 -11.48 -2.25
CA GLY A 21 5.14 -10.07 -2.65
C GLY A 21 5.31 -9.13 -1.45
N ALA A 22 6.23 -9.49 -0.55
CA ALA A 22 6.44 -8.82 0.74
C ALA A 22 6.74 -7.33 0.60
N GLY A 23 7.46 -6.90 -0.44
CA GLY A 23 7.80 -5.49 -0.68
C GLY A 23 6.67 -4.65 -1.29
N GLY A 24 5.49 -5.23 -1.53
CA GLY A 24 4.33 -4.51 -2.07
C GLY A 24 3.59 -3.68 -1.02
N PHE A 25 2.60 -2.90 -1.48
CA PHE A 25 1.81 -2.03 -0.58
C PHE A 25 1.11 -2.80 0.55
N ILE A 26 0.29 -3.80 0.21
CA ILE A 26 -0.36 -4.63 1.23
C ILE A 26 0.66 -5.58 1.89
N GLY A 27 1.57 -6.16 1.09
CA GLY A 27 2.56 -7.14 1.57
C GLY A 27 3.42 -6.60 2.70
N SER A 28 3.91 -5.37 2.59
CA SER A 28 4.78 -4.75 3.60
C SER A 28 4.05 -4.51 4.92
N TRP A 29 2.77 -4.14 4.87
CA TRP A 29 1.93 -4.02 6.07
C TRP A 29 1.59 -5.38 6.69
N VAL A 30 1.37 -6.43 5.88
CA VAL A 30 1.18 -7.80 6.38
C VAL A 30 2.45 -8.28 7.08
N VAL A 31 3.63 -8.06 6.50
CA VAL A 31 4.93 -8.35 7.15
C VAL A 31 5.04 -7.61 8.48
N LYS A 32 4.76 -6.30 8.48
CA LYS A 32 4.81 -5.48 9.70
C LYS A 32 3.88 -6.00 10.80
N GLU A 33 2.62 -6.31 10.46
CA GLU A 33 1.64 -6.83 11.42
C GLU A 33 2.08 -8.19 12.00
N LEU A 34 2.66 -9.06 11.18
CA LEU A 34 3.20 -10.34 11.62
C LEU A 34 4.39 -10.17 12.58
N LEU A 35 5.33 -9.27 12.27
CA LEU A 35 6.49 -8.98 13.11
C LEU A 35 6.08 -8.39 14.47
N ILE A 36 5.09 -7.48 14.49
CA ILE A 36 4.50 -6.92 15.73
C ILE A 36 3.91 -8.03 16.61
N ARG A 37 3.31 -9.05 15.99
CA ARG A 37 2.73 -10.21 16.69
C ARG A 37 3.76 -11.30 17.03
N GLY A 38 5.04 -11.05 16.76
CA GLY A 38 6.16 -11.90 17.13
C GLY A 38 6.48 -13.04 16.15
N TYR A 39 5.80 -13.13 15.00
CA TYR A 39 6.06 -14.17 14.00
C TYR A 39 7.46 -14.04 13.39
N HIS A 40 8.05 -15.18 13.06
CA HIS A 40 9.14 -15.24 12.09
C HIS A 40 8.54 -15.13 10.69
N VAL A 41 9.07 -14.21 9.88
CA VAL A 41 8.54 -13.89 8.55
C VAL A 41 9.61 -14.17 7.51
N ARG A 42 9.23 -14.98 6.51
CA ARG A 42 9.97 -15.09 5.25
C ARG A 42 9.24 -14.30 4.17
N GLY A 43 9.77 -13.15 3.79
CA GLY A 43 9.23 -12.34 2.71
C GLY A 43 9.79 -12.78 1.36
N THR A 44 8.94 -12.97 0.35
CA THR A 44 9.42 -13.25 -1.01
C THR A 44 9.43 -12.00 -1.89
N ALA A 45 10.48 -11.89 -2.69
CA ALA A 45 10.61 -10.92 -3.76
C ALA A 45 11.29 -11.57 -4.98
N ARG A 46 11.08 -11.03 -6.19
CA ARG A 46 11.77 -11.51 -7.41
C ARG A 46 13.28 -11.28 -7.35
N ASP A 47 13.67 -10.17 -6.74
CA ASP A 47 15.04 -9.85 -6.37
C ASP A 47 15.03 -9.31 -4.93
N PRO A 48 15.52 -10.10 -3.95
CA PRO A 48 15.61 -9.69 -2.55
C PRO A 48 16.58 -8.52 -2.32
N ALA A 49 17.64 -8.40 -3.12
CA ALA A 49 18.69 -7.40 -2.94
C ALA A 49 18.30 -6.02 -3.52
N ASP A 50 17.21 -5.96 -4.29
CA ASP A 50 16.69 -4.72 -4.85
C ASP A 50 16.35 -3.72 -3.74
N SER A 51 16.92 -2.52 -3.85
CA SER A 51 16.71 -1.39 -2.94
C SER A 51 15.23 -1.07 -2.66
N LYS A 52 14.31 -1.43 -3.56
CA LYS A 52 12.87 -1.26 -3.32
C LYS A 52 12.37 -2.00 -2.08
N ASN A 53 13.05 -3.06 -1.65
CA ASN A 53 12.68 -3.86 -0.47
C ASN A 53 13.31 -3.33 0.83
N ALA A 54 14.18 -2.32 0.79
CA ALA A 54 14.91 -1.82 1.96
C ALA A 54 13.98 -1.42 3.13
N HIS A 55 12.80 -0.88 2.81
CA HIS A 55 11.78 -0.52 3.80
C HIS A 55 11.29 -1.68 4.68
N LEU A 56 11.48 -2.94 4.26
CA LEU A 56 11.14 -4.11 5.07
C LEU A 56 12.19 -4.37 6.16
N LEU A 57 13.46 -4.09 5.87
CA LEU A 57 14.59 -4.29 6.80
C LEU A 57 14.61 -3.24 7.91
N GLU A 58 13.94 -2.10 7.69
CA GLU A 58 13.77 -1.01 8.66
C GLU A 58 12.59 -1.25 9.63
N LEU A 59 11.85 -2.35 9.47
CA LEU A 59 10.73 -2.66 10.36
C LEU A 59 11.24 -3.15 11.72
N GLU A 60 10.52 -2.77 12.77
CA GLU A 60 10.81 -3.24 14.13
C GLU A 60 10.76 -4.79 14.19
N GLY A 61 11.85 -5.38 14.70
CA GLY A 61 12.03 -6.84 14.79
C GLY A 61 12.45 -7.53 13.48
N ALA A 62 12.66 -6.80 12.38
CA ALA A 62 13.10 -7.38 11.12
C ALA A 62 14.52 -7.98 11.19
N ASP A 63 15.43 -7.34 11.91
CA ASP A 63 16.80 -7.79 12.18
C ASP A 63 16.87 -9.21 12.76
N GLN A 64 15.87 -9.59 13.56
CA GLN A 64 15.81 -10.89 14.24
C GLN A 64 14.88 -11.88 13.55
N ARG A 65 13.77 -11.41 12.99
CA ARG A 65 12.64 -12.26 12.59
C ARG A 65 12.24 -12.14 11.12
N LEU A 66 12.86 -11.26 10.33
CA LEU A 66 12.60 -11.18 8.89
C LEU A 66 13.76 -11.76 8.08
N SER A 67 13.42 -12.66 7.17
CA SER A 67 14.32 -13.08 6.08
C SER A 67 13.68 -12.78 4.73
N LEU A 68 14.47 -12.29 3.77
CA LEU A 68 14.01 -12.14 2.39
C LEU A 68 14.59 -13.26 1.54
N CYS A 69 13.74 -13.89 0.72
CA CYS A 69 14.17 -14.91 -0.22
C CYS A 69 13.65 -14.62 -1.63
N ARG A 70 14.41 -15.13 -2.61
CA ARG A 70 14.03 -15.03 -4.01
C ARG A 70 12.91 -16.02 -4.31
N ALA A 71 11.78 -15.53 -4.82
CA ALA A 71 10.76 -16.39 -5.40
C ALA A 71 10.00 -15.67 -6.51
N ASP A 72 9.60 -16.42 -7.53
CA ASP A 72 8.66 -16.02 -8.56
C ASP A 72 7.44 -16.94 -8.51
N VAL A 73 6.24 -16.39 -8.66
CA VAL A 73 5.00 -17.18 -8.62
C VAL A 73 4.89 -18.15 -9.80
N LEU A 74 5.64 -17.92 -10.88
CA LEU A 74 5.73 -18.83 -12.03
C LEU A 74 6.88 -19.84 -11.90
N ASP A 75 7.69 -19.77 -10.84
CA ASP A 75 8.76 -20.74 -10.56
C ASP A 75 8.41 -21.56 -9.33
N ALA A 76 7.83 -22.74 -9.57
CA ALA A 76 7.40 -23.67 -8.53
C ALA A 76 8.56 -24.15 -7.62
N ALA A 77 9.79 -24.25 -8.14
CA ALA A 77 10.94 -24.65 -7.33
C ALA A 77 11.31 -23.55 -6.32
N SER A 78 11.31 -22.29 -6.78
CA SER A 78 11.52 -21.14 -5.90
C SER A 78 10.45 -21.01 -4.81
N LEU A 79 9.19 -21.31 -5.14
CA LEU A 79 8.08 -21.31 -4.18
C LEU A 79 8.23 -22.40 -3.13
N ARG A 80 8.54 -23.65 -3.52
CA ARG A 80 8.80 -24.74 -2.56
C ARG A 80 9.95 -24.40 -1.61
N ALA A 81 11.05 -23.85 -2.15
CA ALA A 81 12.16 -23.39 -1.31
C ALA A 81 11.72 -22.29 -0.33
N ALA A 82 10.92 -21.33 -0.77
CA ALA A 82 10.38 -20.28 0.10
C ALA A 82 9.39 -20.83 1.15
N PHE A 83 8.61 -21.86 0.85
CA PHE A 83 7.59 -22.39 1.77
C PHE A 83 8.11 -23.48 2.70
N SER A 84 9.31 -24.01 2.48
CA SER A 84 9.92 -25.02 3.34
C SER A 84 9.99 -24.55 4.81
N GLY A 85 9.39 -25.34 5.72
CA GLY A 85 9.31 -25.07 7.16
C GLY A 85 8.28 -24.01 7.57
N CYS A 86 7.54 -23.41 6.63
CA CYS A 86 6.50 -22.43 6.94
C CYS A 86 5.21 -23.12 7.39
N HIS A 87 4.61 -22.62 8.46
CA HIS A 87 3.32 -23.08 8.96
C HIS A 87 2.15 -22.40 8.26
N GLY A 88 2.39 -21.22 7.67
CA GLY A 88 1.40 -20.43 6.98
C GLY A 88 2.00 -19.70 5.79
N VAL A 89 1.18 -19.47 4.76
CA VAL A 89 1.53 -18.65 3.61
C VAL A 89 0.48 -17.56 3.42
N PHE A 90 0.92 -16.31 3.32
CA PHE A 90 0.11 -15.17 2.94
C PHE A 90 0.39 -14.88 1.46
N HIS A 91 -0.54 -15.31 0.61
CA HIS A 91 -0.44 -15.10 -0.83
C HIS A 91 -0.98 -13.71 -1.21
N VAL A 92 -0.11 -12.70 -1.13
CA VAL A 92 -0.43 -11.30 -1.45
C VAL A 92 0.07 -10.92 -2.86
N ALA A 93 1.12 -11.59 -3.35
CA ALA A 93 1.67 -11.34 -4.68
C ALA A 93 0.61 -11.54 -5.77
N SER A 94 0.41 -10.53 -6.60
CA SER A 94 -0.48 -10.62 -7.76
C SER A 94 -0.06 -9.56 -8.77
N PRO A 95 -0.02 -9.89 -10.07
CA PRO A 95 0.23 -8.87 -11.08
C PRO A 95 -0.87 -7.80 -11.05
N VAL A 96 -0.47 -6.54 -11.19
CA VAL A 96 -1.37 -5.40 -11.40
C VAL A 96 -0.87 -4.68 -12.64
N SER A 97 -1.41 -5.04 -13.79
CA SER A 97 -1.04 -4.50 -15.09
C SER A 97 -2.27 -4.40 -16.00
N ASN A 98 -2.08 -3.81 -17.17
CA ASN A 98 -3.05 -3.86 -18.28
C ASN A 98 -2.59 -4.88 -19.33
N ASP A 99 -1.78 -5.86 -18.93
CA ASP A 99 -1.25 -6.88 -19.83
C ASP A 99 -2.38 -7.84 -20.26
N PRO A 100 -2.55 -8.14 -21.56
CA PRO A 100 -3.46 -9.18 -22.02
C PRO A 100 -3.26 -10.53 -21.31
N ASP A 101 -2.03 -10.85 -20.92
CA ASP A 101 -1.67 -12.09 -20.22
C ASP A 101 -1.91 -12.02 -18.70
N LEU A 102 -2.51 -10.95 -18.20
CA LEU A 102 -2.76 -10.77 -16.76
C LEU A 102 -3.57 -11.92 -16.16
N VAL A 103 -4.63 -12.36 -16.85
CA VAL A 103 -5.52 -13.44 -16.38
C VAL A 103 -4.76 -14.78 -16.31
N PRO A 104 -4.14 -15.29 -17.40
CA PRO A 104 -3.42 -16.57 -17.34
C PRO A 104 -2.26 -16.54 -16.33
N VAL A 105 -1.49 -15.44 -16.24
CA VAL A 105 -0.40 -15.31 -15.27
C VAL A 105 -0.91 -15.33 -13.82
N ALA A 106 -2.03 -14.65 -13.53
CA ALA A 106 -2.61 -14.66 -12.19
C ALA A 106 -3.13 -16.04 -11.79
N VAL A 107 -3.79 -16.75 -12.73
CA VAL A 107 -4.29 -18.12 -12.52
C VAL A 107 -3.13 -19.08 -12.26
N GLU A 108 -2.13 -19.09 -13.14
CA GLU A 108 -1.00 -20.00 -13.05
C GLU A 108 -0.14 -19.74 -11.80
N GLY A 109 0.17 -18.47 -11.52
CA GLY A 109 0.90 -18.09 -10.31
C GLY A 109 0.17 -18.53 -9.03
N THR A 110 -1.16 -18.39 -9.00
CA THR A 110 -1.97 -18.82 -7.86
C THR A 110 -1.97 -20.35 -7.72
N ARG A 111 -2.16 -21.08 -8.83
CA ARG A 111 -2.09 -22.55 -8.86
C ARG A 111 -0.75 -23.04 -8.30
N ASN A 112 0.35 -22.43 -8.72
CA ASN A 112 1.69 -22.79 -8.27
C ASN A 112 1.89 -22.52 -6.78
N VAL A 113 1.40 -21.40 -6.26
CA VAL A 113 1.48 -21.09 -4.82
C VAL A 113 0.70 -22.10 -3.98
N ILE A 114 -0.54 -22.42 -4.35
CA ILE A 114 -1.36 -23.38 -3.60
C ILE A 114 -0.74 -24.77 -3.63
N ASN A 115 -0.29 -25.23 -4.80
CA ASN A 115 0.33 -26.54 -4.92
C ASN A 115 1.67 -26.63 -4.18
N ALA A 116 2.53 -25.62 -4.28
CA ALA A 116 3.79 -25.59 -3.53
C ALA A 116 3.57 -25.53 -2.01
N ALA A 117 2.54 -24.80 -1.55
CA ALA A 117 2.19 -24.76 -0.13
C ALA A 117 1.75 -26.14 0.38
N ALA A 118 0.89 -26.82 -0.39
CA ALA A 118 0.48 -28.19 -0.08
C ALA A 118 1.66 -29.18 -0.10
N ASP A 119 2.55 -29.10 -1.10
CA ASP A 119 3.73 -29.95 -1.21
C ASP A 119 4.67 -29.81 -0.01
N MET A 120 4.79 -28.59 0.54
CA MET A 120 5.65 -28.28 1.69
C MET A 120 4.96 -28.45 3.06
N GLY A 121 3.74 -28.98 3.09
CA GLY A 121 3.01 -29.24 4.33
C GLY A 121 2.58 -27.97 5.09
N VAL A 122 2.41 -26.85 4.38
CA VAL A 122 1.85 -25.62 4.96
C VAL A 122 0.45 -25.92 5.49
N ARG A 123 0.14 -25.50 6.73
CA ARG A 123 -1.17 -25.75 7.33
C ARG A 123 -2.28 -24.94 6.65
N ARG A 124 -2.02 -23.64 6.44
CA ARG A 124 -3.02 -22.69 5.93
C ARG A 124 -2.42 -21.67 4.98
N VAL A 125 -3.15 -21.39 3.92
CA VAL A 125 -2.93 -20.23 3.04
C VAL A 125 -3.97 -19.15 3.32
N VAL A 126 -3.52 -17.90 3.46
CA VAL A 126 -4.38 -16.72 3.39
C VAL A 126 -4.17 -16.06 2.04
N PHE A 127 -5.19 -16.08 1.19
CA PHE A 127 -5.15 -15.52 -0.16
C PHE A 127 -5.73 -14.11 -0.21
N THR A 128 -5.00 -13.17 -0.83
CA THR A 128 -5.48 -11.81 -1.07
C THR A 128 -6.22 -11.73 -2.41
N SER A 129 -7.55 -11.83 -2.35
CA SER A 129 -8.41 -11.58 -3.50
C SER A 129 -8.64 -10.06 -3.68
N SER A 130 -9.79 -9.64 -4.22
CA SER A 130 -10.16 -8.25 -4.41
C SER A 130 -11.67 -8.09 -4.48
N TYR A 131 -12.17 -6.93 -4.05
CA TYR A 131 -13.59 -6.58 -4.23
C TYR A 131 -14.03 -6.63 -5.70
N GLY A 132 -13.09 -6.50 -6.65
CA GLY A 132 -13.33 -6.69 -8.09
C GLY A 132 -13.78 -8.11 -8.47
N ALA A 133 -13.54 -9.13 -7.63
CA ALA A 133 -14.08 -10.48 -7.78
C ALA A 133 -15.49 -10.63 -7.18
N VAL A 134 -15.99 -9.63 -6.43
CA VAL A 134 -17.28 -9.67 -5.73
C VAL A 134 -18.31 -8.75 -6.38
N HIS A 135 -17.93 -7.53 -6.74
CA HIS A 135 -18.87 -6.42 -6.99
C HIS A 135 -19.39 -6.32 -8.42
N MET A 136 -18.59 -6.66 -9.42
CA MET A 136 -18.82 -6.35 -10.83
C MET A 136 -19.88 -7.28 -11.48
N ASN A 137 -21.15 -7.10 -11.10
CA ASN A 137 -22.27 -7.88 -11.63
C ASN A 137 -23.45 -6.95 -11.92
N PRO A 138 -23.79 -6.71 -13.20
CA PRO A 138 -24.85 -5.78 -13.60
C PRO A 138 -26.25 -6.31 -13.27
N SER A 139 -26.41 -7.62 -13.09
CA SER A 139 -27.69 -8.27 -12.77
C SER A 139 -28.02 -8.23 -11.28
N ARG A 140 -27.11 -7.72 -10.44
CA ARG A 140 -27.32 -7.63 -9.00
C ARG A 140 -28.34 -6.54 -8.68
N SER A 141 -29.35 -6.89 -7.88
CA SER A 141 -30.30 -5.89 -7.37
C SER A 141 -29.58 -4.77 -6.60
N PRO A 142 -29.93 -3.49 -6.84
CA PRO A 142 -29.40 -2.36 -6.08
C PRO A 142 -29.68 -2.42 -4.57
N ASP A 143 -30.72 -3.15 -4.16
CA ASP A 143 -31.12 -3.29 -2.76
C ASP A 143 -30.42 -4.45 -2.04
N ALA A 144 -29.76 -5.34 -2.80
CA ALA A 144 -29.05 -6.49 -2.25
C ALA A 144 -27.83 -6.04 -1.43
N VAL A 145 -27.58 -6.76 -0.34
CA VAL A 145 -26.36 -6.58 0.45
C VAL A 145 -25.21 -7.29 -0.25
N LEU A 146 -24.13 -6.57 -0.52
CA LEU A 146 -22.89 -7.17 -1.00
C LEU A 146 -22.20 -7.91 0.16
N ASP A 147 -22.16 -9.23 0.11
CA ASP A 147 -21.53 -10.09 1.13
C ASP A 147 -20.56 -11.11 0.50
N GLU A 148 -20.07 -12.05 1.29
CA GLU A 148 -19.13 -13.10 0.86
C GLU A 148 -19.69 -14.07 -0.19
N THR A 149 -21.01 -14.21 -0.31
CA THR A 149 -21.65 -15.12 -1.27
C THR A 149 -21.66 -14.56 -2.69
N CYS A 150 -21.42 -13.26 -2.81
CA CYS A 150 -21.50 -12.52 -4.05
C CYS A 150 -20.28 -12.75 -4.96
N TRP A 151 -20.52 -13.01 -6.24
CA TRP A 151 -19.48 -13.03 -7.27
C TRP A 151 -19.71 -11.95 -8.33
N SER A 152 -18.61 -11.53 -8.95
CA SER A 152 -18.66 -10.74 -10.17
C SER A 152 -19.05 -11.60 -11.36
N ASP A 153 -19.55 -10.96 -12.41
CA ASP A 153 -19.82 -11.59 -13.68
C ASP A 153 -18.57 -11.49 -14.56
N TYR A 154 -18.00 -12.65 -14.93
CA TYR A 154 -16.77 -12.70 -15.73
C TYR A 154 -16.94 -12.01 -17.08
N GLU A 155 -18.06 -12.29 -17.75
CA GLU A 155 -18.28 -11.86 -19.12
C GLU A 155 -18.51 -10.36 -19.17
N PHE A 156 -19.26 -9.81 -18.21
CA PHE A 156 -19.37 -8.38 -18.02
C PHE A 156 -18.01 -7.72 -17.77
N CYS A 157 -17.18 -8.28 -16.87
CA CYS A 157 -15.84 -7.73 -16.63
C CYS A 157 -14.98 -7.74 -17.89
N ARG A 158 -15.04 -8.83 -18.67
CA ARG A 158 -14.28 -9.00 -19.91
C ARG A 158 -14.74 -8.01 -20.98
N GLN A 159 -16.04 -7.87 -21.18
CA GLN A 159 -16.63 -6.96 -22.18
C GLN A 159 -16.41 -5.48 -21.85
N THR A 160 -16.17 -5.15 -20.58
CA THR A 160 -15.93 -3.77 -20.11
C THR A 160 -14.45 -3.49 -19.82
N ASP A 161 -13.54 -4.31 -20.35
CA ASP A 161 -12.08 -4.21 -20.21
C ASP A 161 -11.58 -4.18 -18.75
N ASN A 162 -12.33 -4.78 -17.82
CA ASN A 162 -11.97 -4.92 -16.42
C ASN A 162 -11.10 -6.17 -16.18
N LEU A 163 -10.00 -6.30 -16.93
CA LEU A 163 -9.12 -7.48 -16.90
C LEU A 163 -8.58 -7.81 -15.50
N TYR A 164 -8.30 -6.80 -14.67
CA TYR A 164 -7.91 -7.02 -13.28
C TYR A 164 -9.00 -7.74 -12.46
N CYS A 165 -10.27 -7.40 -12.69
CA CYS A 165 -11.40 -8.07 -12.03
C CYS A 165 -11.52 -9.52 -12.50
N CYS A 166 -11.37 -9.76 -13.81
CA CYS A 166 -11.30 -11.12 -14.38
C CYS A 166 -10.17 -11.94 -13.74
N ALA A 167 -8.95 -11.38 -13.70
CA ALA A 167 -7.78 -12.06 -13.17
C ALA A 167 -7.93 -12.40 -11.69
N LYS A 168 -8.41 -11.46 -10.87
CA LYS A 168 -8.63 -11.70 -9.43
C LYS A 168 -9.72 -12.72 -9.18
N MET A 169 -10.79 -12.71 -9.97
CA MET A 169 -11.86 -13.69 -9.83
C MET A 169 -11.38 -15.10 -10.19
N MET A 170 -10.72 -15.26 -11.35
CA MET A 170 -10.23 -16.57 -11.78
C MET A 170 -9.10 -17.11 -10.89
N ALA A 171 -8.23 -16.24 -10.38
CA ALA A 171 -7.23 -16.61 -9.38
C ALA A 171 -7.88 -17.11 -8.08
N GLU A 172 -8.93 -16.43 -7.59
CA GLU A 172 -9.64 -16.86 -6.38
C GLU A 172 -10.35 -18.21 -6.55
N MET A 173 -11.03 -18.41 -7.69
CA MET A 173 -11.63 -19.71 -8.04
C MET A 173 -10.57 -20.81 -8.09
N THR A 174 -9.44 -20.54 -8.76
CA THR A 174 -8.30 -21.46 -8.82
C THR A 174 -7.74 -21.78 -7.44
N ALA A 175 -7.55 -20.77 -6.58
CA ALA A 175 -7.06 -20.98 -5.23
C ALA A 175 -7.98 -21.91 -4.44
N THR A 176 -9.28 -21.68 -4.54
CA THR A 176 -10.32 -22.44 -3.84
C THR A 176 -10.37 -23.89 -4.32
N GLU A 177 -10.38 -24.10 -5.63
CA GLU A 177 -10.43 -25.44 -6.23
C GLU A 177 -9.17 -26.25 -5.92
N GLU A 178 -7.99 -25.66 -6.10
CA GLU A 178 -6.73 -26.36 -5.86
C GLU A 178 -6.53 -26.65 -4.36
N ALA A 179 -6.89 -25.72 -3.47
CA ALA A 179 -6.80 -25.96 -2.04
C ALA A 179 -7.73 -27.10 -1.61
N ALA A 180 -8.96 -27.15 -2.14
CA ALA A 180 -9.90 -28.22 -1.88
C ALA A 180 -9.38 -29.58 -2.37
N LYS A 181 -8.85 -29.65 -3.60
CA LYS A 181 -8.25 -30.89 -4.15
C LYS A 181 -7.10 -31.43 -3.31
N ARG A 182 -6.35 -30.54 -2.67
CA ARG A 182 -5.16 -30.87 -1.88
C ARG A 182 -5.42 -30.98 -0.38
N GLY A 183 -6.65 -30.73 0.09
CA GLY A 183 -6.98 -30.70 1.52
C GLY A 183 -6.29 -29.58 2.29
N LEU A 184 -5.89 -28.50 1.61
CA LEU A 184 -5.18 -27.37 2.19
C LEU A 184 -6.17 -26.35 2.77
N GLU A 185 -5.97 -25.89 4.01
CA GLU A 185 -6.84 -24.86 4.58
C GLU A 185 -6.64 -23.52 3.86
N LEU A 186 -7.76 -22.89 3.46
CA LEU A 186 -7.75 -21.62 2.76
C LEU A 186 -8.71 -20.62 3.42
N ALA A 187 -8.18 -19.43 3.71
CA ALA A 187 -8.96 -18.24 4.01
C ALA A 187 -8.70 -17.18 2.94
N VAL A 188 -9.75 -16.49 2.50
CA VAL A 188 -9.65 -15.45 1.46
C VAL A 188 -10.01 -14.11 2.06
N VAL A 189 -9.08 -13.16 2.03
CA VAL A 189 -9.36 -11.76 2.37
C VAL A 189 -9.67 -11.01 1.10
N VAL A 190 -10.79 -10.29 1.08
CA VAL A 190 -11.29 -9.56 -0.08
C VAL A 190 -11.23 -8.04 0.19
N PRO A 191 -10.06 -7.40 -0.01
CA PRO A 191 -9.92 -5.97 0.18
C PRO A 191 -10.60 -5.16 -0.92
N SER A 192 -11.20 -4.04 -0.50
CA SER A 192 -11.61 -2.96 -1.40
C SER A 192 -10.45 -2.01 -1.73
N MET A 193 -10.72 -0.88 -2.39
CA MET A 193 -9.67 0.07 -2.78
C MET A 193 -8.89 0.52 -1.55
N THR A 194 -7.68 -0.01 -1.41
CA THR A 194 -6.90 0.10 -0.19
C THR A 194 -6.22 1.46 -0.13
N MET A 195 -6.43 2.19 0.97
CA MET A 195 -5.85 3.50 1.23
C MET A 195 -4.99 3.45 2.49
N GLY A 196 -4.12 4.44 2.68
CA GLY A 196 -3.32 4.58 3.89
C GLY A 196 -1.85 4.87 3.60
N PRO A 197 -1.03 5.03 4.66
CA PRO A 197 0.39 5.30 4.51
C PRO A 197 1.13 4.15 3.80
N MET A 198 2.05 4.51 2.90
CA MET A 198 2.89 3.56 2.15
C MET A 198 4.20 3.33 2.89
N LEU A 199 4.58 2.07 3.10
CA LEU A 199 5.92 1.73 3.60
C LEU A 199 6.92 1.74 2.44
N GLN A 200 6.54 1.14 1.32
CA GLN A 200 7.34 1.11 0.10
C GLN A 200 7.54 2.51 -0.51
N GLN A 201 8.61 2.66 -1.30
CA GLN A 201 8.97 3.95 -1.87
C GLN A 201 8.13 4.35 -3.09
N THR A 202 7.63 3.41 -3.87
CA THR A 202 6.89 3.69 -5.11
C THR A 202 5.39 3.80 -4.90
N LEU A 203 4.73 4.71 -5.62
CA LEU A 203 3.28 4.77 -5.68
C LEU A 203 2.69 3.47 -6.21
N ASN A 204 1.78 2.87 -5.45
CA ASN A 204 0.92 1.81 -5.94
C ASN A 204 -0.34 2.40 -6.62
N PHE A 205 -1.12 1.55 -7.29
CA PHE A 205 -2.28 1.97 -8.08
C PHE A 205 -3.28 2.87 -7.32
N SER A 206 -3.68 2.49 -6.10
CA SER A 206 -4.70 3.22 -5.34
C SER A 206 -4.19 4.57 -4.83
N SER A 207 -2.95 4.64 -4.35
CA SER A 207 -2.32 5.90 -3.93
C SER A 207 -2.12 6.83 -5.12
N ASN A 208 -1.69 6.30 -6.28
CA ASN A 208 -1.59 7.07 -7.51
C ASN A 208 -2.95 7.63 -7.96
N HIS A 209 -4.04 6.87 -7.82
CA HIS A 209 -5.39 7.35 -8.13
C HIS A 209 -5.79 8.57 -7.28
N VAL A 210 -5.41 8.60 -5.99
CA VAL A 210 -5.60 9.78 -5.12
C VAL A 210 -4.66 10.92 -5.52
N ALA A 211 -3.37 10.62 -5.73
CA ALA A 211 -2.37 11.61 -6.10
C ALA A 211 -2.75 12.37 -7.39
N ARG A 212 -3.26 11.67 -8.39
CA ARG A 212 -3.70 12.27 -9.66
C ARG A 212 -4.86 13.25 -9.49
N TYR A 213 -5.77 13.03 -8.53
CA TYR A 213 -6.81 14.01 -8.23
C TYR A 213 -6.22 15.23 -7.53
N LEU A 214 -5.37 15.04 -6.51
CA LEU A 214 -4.75 16.15 -5.79
C LEU A 214 -3.88 17.02 -6.71
N MET A 215 -3.11 16.41 -7.60
CA MET A 215 -2.31 17.14 -8.59
C MET A 215 -3.14 17.73 -9.74
N GLY A 216 -4.44 17.48 -9.79
CA GLY A 216 -5.31 17.95 -10.87
C GLY A 216 -4.99 17.34 -12.24
N THR A 217 -4.20 16.26 -12.31
CA THR A 217 -3.88 15.57 -13.57
C THR A 217 -5.02 14.64 -14.02
N LYS A 218 -5.90 14.25 -13.09
CA LYS A 218 -7.18 13.62 -13.40
C LYS A 218 -8.28 14.67 -13.45
N LYS A 219 -8.75 14.98 -14.66
CA LYS A 219 -9.69 16.08 -14.94
C LYS A 219 -11.16 15.71 -14.73
N SER A 220 -11.47 14.43 -14.73
CA SER A 220 -12.84 13.93 -14.61
C SER A 220 -12.94 12.72 -13.67
N TYR A 221 -14.14 12.45 -13.19
CA TYR A 221 -14.47 11.26 -12.44
C TYR A 221 -15.84 10.69 -12.86
N PRO A 222 -16.02 9.37 -12.88
CA PRO A 222 -17.29 8.77 -13.25
C PRO A 222 -18.35 8.99 -12.17
N ASN A 223 -19.62 9.07 -12.57
CA ASN A 223 -20.78 8.97 -11.68
C ASN A 223 -20.91 7.55 -11.13
N ALA A 224 -20.01 7.21 -10.20
CA ALA A 224 -19.86 5.87 -9.68
C ALA A 224 -19.49 5.89 -8.19
N VAL A 225 -19.79 4.79 -7.53
CA VAL A 225 -19.39 4.52 -6.14
C VAL A 225 -18.22 3.54 -6.11
N ALA A 226 -17.43 3.60 -5.04
CA ALA A 226 -16.39 2.62 -4.78
C ALA A 226 -16.29 2.32 -3.29
N ALA A 227 -15.86 1.11 -2.98
CA ALA A 227 -15.50 0.68 -1.64
C ALA A 227 -14.04 1.06 -1.30
N TYR A 228 -13.79 1.43 -0.06
CA TYR A 228 -12.46 1.76 0.46
C TYR A 228 -12.20 1.10 1.81
N VAL A 229 -10.93 0.82 2.09
CA VAL A 229 -10.45 0.24 3.35
C VAL A 229 -9.04 0.71 3.65
N ASP A 230 -8.67 0.81 4.93
CA ASP A 230 -7.31 1.15 5.31
C ASP A 230 -6.36 -0.06 5.19
N VAL A 231 -5.13 0.17 4.73
CA VAL A 231 -4.11 -0.88 4.52
C VAL A 231 -3.74 -1.62 5.79
N ARG A 232 -3.79 -0.95 6.96
CA ARG A 232 -3.55 -1.60 8.25
C ARG A 232 -4.69 -2.53 8.61
N ASP A 233 -5.93 -2.16 8.30
CA ASP A 233 -7.09 -3.02 8.54
C ASP A 233 -7.02 -4.25 7.65
N VAL A 234 -6.55 -4.10 6.40
CA VAL A 234 -6.30 -5.24 5.51
C VAL A 234 -5.23 -6.15 6.09
N ALA A 235 -4.10 -5.62 6.58
CA ALA A 235 -3.05 -6.43 7.20
C ALA A 235 -3.55 -7.17 8.45
N ARG A 236 -4.26 -6.48 9.35
CA ARG A 236 -4.89 -7.10 10.53
C ARG A 236 -5.89 -8.19 10.12
N ALA A 237 -6.70 -7.95 9.10
CA ALA A 237 -7.64 -8.95 8.59
C ALA A 237 -6.93 -10.24 8.16
N HIS A 238 -5.79 -10.13 7.46
CA HIS A 238 -5.00 -11.30 7.06
C HIS A 238 -4.53 -12.11 8.26
N VAL A 239 -3.97 -11.44 9.28
CA VAL A 239 -3.46 -12.16 10.46
C VAL A 239 -4.60 -12.74 11.31
N LEU A 240 -5.71 -12.03 11.47
CA LEU A 240 -6.88 -12.51 12.20
C LEU A 240 -7.48 -13.79 11.58
N VAL A 241 -7.63 -13.83 10.25
CA VAL A 241 -8.15 -15.05 9.58
C VAL A 241 -7.12 -16.19 9.59
N TYR A 242 -5.83 -15.88 9.66
CA TYR A 242 -4.79 -16.90 9.82
C TYR A 242 -4.83 -17.53 11.23
N GLU A 243 -4.95 -16.70 12.27
CA GLU A 243 -4.90 -17.14 13.67
C GLU A 243 -6.18 -17.88 14.10
N ARG A 244 -7.33 -17.52 13.53
CA ARG A 244 -8.62 -18.09 13.91
C ARG A 244 -8.78 -19.53 13.39
N PRO A 245 -8.79 -20.57 14.24
CA PRO A 245 -8.73 -21.96 13.77
C PRO A 245 -9.84 -22.37 12.82
N ASP A 246 -11.05 -21.82 13.00
CA ASP A 246 -12.22 -22.16 12.22
C ASP A 246 -12.45 -21.22 11.00
N ALA A 247 -11.55 -20.26 10.77
CA ALA A 247 -11.67 -19.34 9.64
C ALA A 247 -11.53 -20.06 8.29
N ARG A 248 -12.51 -19.82 7.41
CA ARG A 248 -12.66 -20.51 6.11
C ARG A 248 -13.47 -19.68 5.13
N GLY A 249 -13.17 -19.81 3.85
CA GLY A 249 -13.84 -19.06 2.79
C GLY A 249 -13.49 -17.56 2.82
N ARG A 250 -14.41 -16.74 2.33
CA ARG A 250 -14.16 -15.31 2.07
C ARG A 250 -14.44 -14.43 3.28
N TYR A 251 -13.76 -13.29 3.33
CA TYR A 251 -13.91 -12.23 4.32
C TYR A 251 -13.85 -10.87 3.63
N LEU A 252 -14.97 -10.17 3.51
CA LEU A 252 -15.03 -8.86 2.87
C LEU A 252 -14.37 -7.80 3.76
N CYS A 253 -13.25 -7.25 3.29
CA CYS A 253 -12.50 -6.20 3.95
C CYS A 253 -12.84 -4.85 3.30
N ILE A 254 -14.03 -4.37 3.66
CA ILE A 254 -14.62 -3.10 3.21
C ILE A 254 -14.86 -2.22 4.43
N GLY A 255 -14.27 -1.02 4.46
CA GLY A 255 -14.50 -0.05 5.54
C GLY A 255 -15.67 0.87 5.25
N THR A 256 -15.79 1.36 4.02
CA THR A 256 -16.88 2.26 3.61
C THR A 256 -17.12 2.20 2.10
N VAL A 257 -18.31 2.61 1.65
CA VAL A 257 -18.67 2.78 0.24
C VAL A 257 -19.18 4.20 0.05
N LEU A 258 -18.64 4.92 -0.94
CA LEU A 258 -19.06 6.29 -1.23
C LEU A 258 -18.91 6.65 -2.70
N HIS A 259 -19.62 7.71 -3.08
CA HIS A 259 -19.56 8.29 -4.42
C HIS A 259 -18.23 9.03 -4.67
N ARG A 260 -17.72 9.03 -5.90
CA ARG A 260 -16.46 9.74 -6.25
C ARG A 260 -16.47 11.23 -5.89
N ALA A 261 -17.63 11.88 -5.97
CA ALA A 261 -17.80 13.28 -5.53
C ALA A 261 -17.50 13.47 -4.03
N GLU A 262 -17.95 12.54 -3.18
CA GLU A 262 -17.69 12.58 -1.73
C GLU A 262 -16.21 12.35 -1.42
N LEU A 263 -15.52 11.47 -2.16
CA LEU A 263 -14.07 11.31 -2.04
C LEU A 263 -13.35 12.64 -2.32
N LEU A 264 -13.69 13.28 -3.43
CA LEU A 264 -13.08 14.55 -3.82
C LEU A 264 -13.39 15.68 -2.86
N ARG A 265 -14.61 15.71 -2.29
CA ARG A 265 -14.97 16.64 -1.22
C ARG A 265 -14.07 16.42 0.00
N MET A 266 -13.90 15.18 0.47
CA MET A 266 -13.00 14.88 1.59
C MET A 266 -11.55 15.30 1.30
N LEU A 267 -11.06 15.06 0.07
CA LEU A 267 -9.70 15.47 -0.32
C LEU A 267 -9.53 17.00 -0.32
N ARG A 268 -10.51 17.76 -0.82
CA ARG A 268 -10.51 19.23 -0.77
C ARG A 268 -10.59 19.77 0.65
N ASP A 269 -11.40 19.14 1.49
CA ASP A 269 -11.56 19.54 2.89
C ASP A 269 -10.29 19.27 3.70
N LEU A 270 -9.60 18.16 3.44
CA LEU A 270 -8.34 17.79 4.11
C LEU A 270 -7.14 18.57 3.59
N PHE A 271 -7.08 18.83 2.29
CA PHE A 271 -5.93 19.44 1.64
C PHE A 271 -6.35 20.51 0.61
N PRO A 272 -6.89 21.66 1.07
CA PRO A 272 -7.39 22.73 0.21
C PRO A 272 -6.30 23.40 -0.64
N GLN A 273 -5.02 23.20 -0.31
CA GLN A 273 -3.88 23.71 -1.06
C GLN A 273 -3.67 23.02 -2.43
N TYR A 274 -4.28 21.85 -2.66
CA TYR A 274 -4.12 21.11 -3.91
C TYR A 274 -5.28 21.40 -4.89
N PRO A 275 -5.01 21.45 -6.20
CA PRO A 275 -6.01 21.69 -7.24
C PRO A 275 -6.84 20.43 -7.56
N ALA A 276 -7.61 19.93 -6.60
CA ALA A 276 -8.54 18.81 -6.79
C ALA A 276 -9.83 19.22 -7.54
N THR A 277 -9.66 19.63 -8.81
CA THR A 277 -10.69 20.26 -9.66
C THR A 277 -11.44 19.30 -10.58
N ALA A 278 -11.32 17.99 -10.36
CA ALA A 278 -11.97 17.00 -11.22
C ALA A 278 -13.49 17.20 -11.27
N LYS A 279 -14.08 17.08 -12.46
CA LYS A 279 -15.53 17.23 -12.69
C LYS A 279 -16.20 15.87 -12.92
N CYS A 280 -17.48 15.77 -12.59
CA CYS A 280 -18.25 14.56 -12.90
C CYS A 280 -18.36 14.38 -14.42
N GLU A 281 -18.29 13.14 -14.90
CA GLU A 281 -18.42 12.78 -16.31
C GLU A 281 -19.89 12.83 -16.82
N ASP A 282 -20.88 12.77 -15.92
CA ASP A 282 -22.31 12.66 -16.29
C ASP A 282 -23.05 14.02 -16.42
N ASP A 283 -23.27 14.41 -17.67
CA ASP A 283 -24.52 14.62 -18.43
C ASP A 283 -25.95 14.75 -17.80
N GLY A 284 -26.14 14.88 -16.48
CA GLY A 284 -27.47 15.17 -15.89
C GLY A 284 -28.26 13.95 -15.36
N LYS A 285 -27.63 12.78 -15.25
CA LYS A 285 -28.21 11.62 -14.54
C LYS A 285 -28.18 11.78 -13.01
N PRO A 286 -29.08 11.12 -12.27
CA PRO A 286 -29.01 11.05 -10.81
C PRO A 286 -27.67 10.46 -10.33
N MET A 287 -27.15 10.98 -9.21
CA MET A 287 -25.91 10.46 -8.63
C MET A 287 -26.06 9.00 -8.21
N ALA A 288 -25.06 8.18 -8.54
CA ALA A 288 -24.98 6.80 -8.09
C ALA A 288 -24.95 6.72 -6.56
N LYS A 289 -25.83 5.91 -5.98
CA LYS A 289 -25.98 5.76 -4.53
C LYS A 289 -25.03 4.67 -4.00
N PRO A 290 -24.45 4.84 -2.80
CA PRO A 290 -23.70 3.78 -2.13
C PRO A 290 -24.57 2.54 -1.95
N TYR A 291 -24.03 1.36 -2.29
CA TYR A 291 -24.68 0.08 -2.09
C TYR A 291 -24.51 -0.41 -0.65
N LYS A 292 -25.42 -1.28 -0.21
CA LYS A 292 -25.32 -1.98 1.09
C LYS A 292 -24.26 -3.07 1.00
N PHE A 293 -23.49 -3.28 2.05
CA PHE A 293 -22.49 -4.34 2.13
C PHE A 293 -22.40 -4.90 3.55
N SER A 294 -21.89 -6.12 3.67
CA SER A 294 -21.53 -6.74 4.94
C SER A 294 -20.02 -6.85 5.06
N ASN A 295 -19.49 -6.44 6.20
CA ASN A 295 -18.14 -6.74 6.67
C ASN A 295 -18.18 -7.47 8.02
N GLN A 296 -19.33 -8.06 8.33
CA GLN A 296 -19.64 -8.59 9.66
C GLN A 296 -18.69 -9.71 10.06
N ARG A 297 -18.33 -10.60 9.14
CA ARG A 297 -17.41 -11.71 9.42
C ARG A 297 -16.06 -11.27 9.95
N LEU A 298 -15.53 -10.11 9.53
CA LEU A 298 -14.29 -9.57 10.09
C LEU A 298 -14.51 -8.86 11.43
N LYS A 299 -15.65 -8.19 11.60
CA LYS A 299 -16.03 -7.61 12.90
C LYS A 299 -16.21 -8.68 13.98
N ASP A 300 -16.75 -9.84 13.61
CA ASP A 300 -16.90 -11.00 14.51
C ASP A 300 -15.53 -11.59 14.93
N LEU A 301 -14.46 -11.28 14.20
CA LEU A 301 -13.07 -11.58 14.59
C LEU A 301 -12.42 -10.45 15.41
N GLY A 302 -13.18 -9.41 15.76
CA GLY A 302 -12.69 -8.24 16.50
C GLY A 302 -12.02 -7.18 15.63
N LEU A 303 -12.17 -7.21 14.31
CA LEU A 303 -11.59 -6.16 13.46
C LEU A 303 -12.40 -4.87 13.54
N GLU A 304 -11.76 -3.81 14.02
CA GLU A 304 -12.24 -2.45 13.90
C GLU A 304 -11.69 -1.78 12.64
N PHE A 305 -12.57 -1.11 11.90
CA PHE A 305 -12.24 -0.43 10.65
C PHE A 305 -11.89 1.03 10.88
N THR A 306 -10.75 1.44 10.35
CA THR A 306 -10.25 2.81 10.38
C THR A 306 -11.13 3.71 9.50
N PRO A 307 -11.58 4.88 10.00
CA PRO A 307 -12.33 5.82 9.18
C PRO A 307 -11.55 6.29 7.95
N LEU A 308 -12.17 6.28 6.77
CA LEU A 308 -11.51 6.64 5.51
C LEU A 308 -10.86 8.02 5.55
N ARG A 309 -11.49 9.00 6.23
CA ARG A 309 -10.93 10.36 6.35
C ARG A 309 -9.53 10.35 6.99
N LYS A 310 -9.32 9.52 8.03
CA LYS A 310 -8.02 9.33 8.67
C LYS A 310 -7.04 8.66 7.71
N SER A 311 -7.48 7.59 7.05
CA SER A 311 -6.67 6.85 6.07
C SER A 311 -6.17 7.74 4.92
N LEU A 312 -7.04 8.57 4.35
CA LEU A 312 -6.69 9.53 3.29
C LEU A 312 -5.72 10.60 3.78
N HIS A 313 -5.95 11.15 4.97
CA HIS A 313 -5.07 12.14 5.55
C HIS A 313 -3.64 11.60 5.68
N GLU A 314 -3.48 10.43 6.31
CA GLU A 314 -2.17 9.81 6.51
C GLU A 314 -1.52 9.34 5.19
N ALA A 315 -2.32 8.87 4.22
CA ALA A 315 -1.82 8.53 2.89
C ALA A 315 -1.20 9.75 2.18
N VAL A 316 -1.87 10.90 2.23
CA VAL A 316 -1.38 12.14 1.59
C VAL A 316 -0.15 12.70 2.29
N LEU A 317 -0.13 12.71 3.63
CA LEU A 317 1.07 13.09 4.37
C LEU A 317 2.26 12.18 4.03
N CYS A 318 2.02 10.87 3.93
CA CYS A 318 3.04 9.92 3.52
C CYS A 318 3.54 10.18 2.08
N MET A 319 2.63 10.48 1.14
CA MET A 319 3.00 10.86 -0.23
C MET A 319 3.83 12.16 -0.27
N GLN A 320 3.54 13.14 0.58
CA GLN A 320 4.35 14.36 0.71
C GLN A 320 5.75 14.05 1.23
N GLN A 321 5.86 13.27 2.31
CA GLN A 321 7.14 12.87 2.91
C GLN A 321 8.03 12.10 1.92
N LYS A 322 7.41 11.28 1.06
CA LYS A 322 8.10 10.52 0.00
C LYS A 322 8.24 11.29 -1.32
N SER A 323 7.96 12.60 -1.34
CA SER A 323 8.08 13.48 -2.52
C SER A 323 7.22 13.11 -3.73
N HIS A 324 6.15 12.34 -3.53
CA HIS A 324 5.14 12.04 -4.57
C HIS A 324 4.12 13.15 -4.75
N LEU A 325 3.97 14.00 -3.73
CA LEU A 325 3.17 15.21 -3.78
C LEU A 325 3.99 16.40 -3.26
N PRO A 326 3.94 17.57 -3.92
CA PRO A 326 4.68 18.73 -3.46
C PRO A 326 4.11 19.25 -2.13
N LEU A 327 4.99 19.68 -1.23
CA LEU A 327 4.59 20.42 -0.04
C LEU A 327 4.16 21.83 -0.45
N ILE A 328 2.84 22.02 -0.62
CA ILE A 328 2.25 23.34 -0.86
C ILE A 328 1.88 23.92 0.51
N TYR A 329 2.71 24.83 1.02
CA TYR A 329 2.33 25.60 2.20
C TYR A 329 1.11 26.46 1.84
N PRO A 330 0.08 26.52 2.70
CA PRO A 330 -1.02 27.43 2.47
C PRO A 330 -0.43 28.84 2.39
N VAL A 331 -0.66 29.53 1.27
CA VAL A 331 -0.50 30.98 1.22
C VAL A 331 -1.48 31.51 2.26
N PRO A 332 -1.03 32.18 3.35
CA PRO A 332 -1.95 32.72 4.33
C PRO A 332 -2.89 33.67 3.59
N LYS A 333 -4.20 33.52 3.79
CA LYS A 333 -5.22 34.48 3.30
C LYS A 333 -5.02 35.89 3.88
N HIS A 334 -4.05 36.09 4.77
CA HIS A 334 -3.58 37.38 5.27
C HIS A 334 -2.28 37.80 4.56
N HIS A 335 -2.34 37.99 3.25
CA HIS A 335 -1.23 38.57 2.48
C HIS A 335 -0.97 40.06 2.77
N VAL A 336 -1.73 40.65 3.70
CA VAL A 336 -1.56 42.04 4.13
C VAL A 336 -0.55 42.15 5.28
N GLU A 337 -0.44 41.16 6.17
CA GLU A 337 0.46 41.26 7.33
C GLU A 337 1.93 40.95 6.99
N PHE A 338 2.19 40.07 6.02
CA PHE A 338 3.58 39.77 5.62
C PHE A 338 4.27 40.96 4.94
N THR A 339 3.52 41.77 4.17
CA THR A 339 4.04 42.99 3.55
C THR A 339 4.34 44.05 4.61
N VAL A 340 3.47 44.19 5.61
CA VAL A 340 3.67 45.11 6.75
C VAL A 340 4.83 44.65 7.63
N PHE A 341 4.99 43.34 7.86
CA PHE A 341 6.11 42.78 8.61
C PHE A 341 7.44 42.98 7.87
N ARG A 342 7.46 42.77 6.54
CA ARG A 342 8.65 43.00 5.70
C ARG A 342 9.04 44.49 5.66
N GLN A 343 8.06 45.39 5.52
CA GLN A 343 8.30 46.84 5.59
C GLN A 343 8.79 47.29 6.97
N LYS A 344 8.24 46.72 8.06
CA LYS A 344 8.74 46.99 9.43
C LYS A 344 10.15 46.46 9.65
N LEU A 345 10.47 45.29 9.09
CA LEU A 345 11.80 44.69 9.20
C LEU A 345 12.83 45.49 8.39
N GLU A 346 12.50 45.92 7.17
CA GLU A 346 13.35 46.78 6.34
C GLU A 346 13.55 48.17 6.97
N SER A 347 12.50 48.77 7.54
CA SER A 347 12.60 50.02 8.32
C SER A 347 13.51 49.86 9.55
N TYR A 348 13.36 48.75 10.28
CA TYR A 348 14.20 48.45 11.45
C TYR A 348 15.67 48.26 11.07
N LEU A 349 15.95 47.52 9.99
CA LEU A 349 17.32 47.29 9.50
C LEU A 349 17.97 48.58 8.98
N ASN A 350 17.23 49.41 8.23
CA ASN A 350 17.71 50.71 7.77
C ASN A 350 17.98 51.69 8.92
N SER A 351 17.19 51.64 10.00
CA SER A 351 17.40 52.47 11.19
C SER A 351 18.66 52.10 12.01
N ARG A 352 19.16 50.87 11.85
CA ARG A 352 20.41 50.40 12.47
C ARG A 352 21.64 50.67 11.61
N ALA A 353 21.51 50.61 10.28
CA ALA A 353 22.61 50.93 9.36
C ALA A 353 23.08 52.39 9.48
N LEU A 354 22.21 53.31 9.90
CA LEU A 354 22.53 54.73 10.11
C LEU A 354 23.17 55.04 11.48
N LYS A 355 23.49 54.03 12.30
CA LYS A 355 24.07 54.21 13.65
C LYS A 355 25.43 53.54 13.86
N SER A 356 26.08 53.06 12.82
CA SER A 356 27.38 52.36 12.92
C SER A 356 28.50 52.96 12.08
N ASP A 357 28.45 54.25 11.77
CA ASP A 357 29.62 55.01 11.29
C ASP A 357 29.95 56.07 12.33
N ASP A 358 30.68 55.66 13.37
CA ASP A 358 31.71 56.48 14.01
C ASP A 358 32.45 55.64 15.06
N THR A 359 33.78 55.76 15.05
CA THR A 359 34.79 55.17 15.96
C THR A 359 35.32 53.76 15.60
N PHE A 360 36.44 53.70 14.86
CA PHE A 360 37.74 53.44 15.50
C PHE A 360 38.92 53.69 14.53
N HIS A 361 39.88 54.47 15.03
CA HIS A 361 41.11 54.88 14.39
C HIS A 361 42.16 53.76 14.29
N SER A 362 42.86 53.75 13.15
CA SER A 362 44.28 53.45 12.91
C SER A 362 45.07 52.61 13.93
N LEU A 363 45.74 51.57 13.45
CA LEU A 363 47.17 51.34 13.72
C LEU A 363 47.79 50.44 12.63
N ASP A 364 48.73 51.01 11.89
CA ASP A 364 49.63 50.36 10.94
C ASP A 364 50.56 49.33 11.60
N ARG A 365 50.88 48.23 10.90
CA ARG A 365 52.26 47.92 10.44
C ARG A 365 52.34 46.66 9.54
N PRO A 366 53.36 46.56 8.66
CA PRO A 366 53.40 45.58 7.57
C PRO A 366 54.47 44.47 7.74
N GLY A 367 54.30 43.39 6.98
CA GLY A 367 55.40 42.60 6.43
C GLY A 367 55.59 41.18 6.98
N GLN A 368 55.35 40.16 6.14
CA GLN A 368 56.37 39.17 5.77
C GLN A 368 55.88 38.25 4.64
N GLN A 369 56.68 38.19 3.57
CA GLN A 369 56.66 37.19 2.50
C GLN A 369 57.31 35.87 2.94
N CYS A 370 56.84 34.75 2.38
CA CYS A 370 57.66 33.62 1.89
C CYS A 370 56.72 32.62 1.18
N ASN A 371 56.55 32.69 -0.15
CA ASN A 371 57.28 32.01 -1.23
C ASN A 371 57.22 30.46 -1.30
N THR A 372 56.72 29.99 -2.46
CA THR A 372 57.10 28.81 -3.28
C THR A 372 56.76 27.42 -2.72
N TRP A 373 56.16 26.48 -3.47
CA TRP A 373 56.66 25.86 -4.71
C TRP A 373 55.60 25.55 -5.79
N ALA A 374 56.08 25.63 -7.04
CA ALA A 374 55.40 25.46 -8.32
C ALA A 374 55.77 24.09 -8.95
N THR A 375 54.83 23.36 -9.57
CA THR A 375 54.65 23.14 -11.04
C THR A 375 55.10 21.81 -11.66
N ARG A 376 54.30 21.45 -12.71
CA ARG A 376 54.53 20.69 -13.97
C ARG A 376 53.86 19.31 -14.02
N GLU A 377 52.76 19.10 -14.78
CA GLU A 377 52.55 19.08 -16.26
C GLU A 377 53.57 18.20 -17.01
N GLY A 378 53.20 17.00 -17.49
CA GLY A 378 52.55 16.71 -18.80
C GLY A 378 53.49 15.76 -19.60
N PRO A 379 53.14 15.15 -20.77
CA PRO A 379 52.01 15.43 -21.65
C PRO A 379 51.28 14.20 -22.27
N SER A 380 50.27 14.55 -23.06
CA SER A 380 49.36 13.78 -23.92
C SER A 380 49.96 13.15 -25.19
N GLY A 381 49.28 12.12 -25.73
CA GLY A 381 49.39 11.70 -27.14
C GLY A 381 48.28 10.70 -27.56
N LYS A 382 47.41 11.12 -28.48
CA LYS A 382 46.40 10.36 -29.27
C LYS A 382 46.93 10.26 -30.73
N PRO A 383 46.20 9.70 -31.71
CA PRO A 383 45.47 8.42 -31.80
C PRO A 383 45.78 7.67 -33.13
N LEU A 384 45.16 6.50 -33.33
CA LEU A 384 44.62 6.03 -34.61
C LEU A 384 43.28 5.35 -34.36
#